data_AF-A0A533X9I4-F1
#
_entry.id   AF-A0A533X9I4-F1
#
_cell.length_a   1.000
_cell.length_b   1.000
_cell.length_c   1.000
_cell.angle_alpha   90.00
_cell.angle_beta   90.00
_cell.angle_gamma   90.00
#
_symmetry.space_group_name_H-M   'P 1'
#
loop_
_entity.id
_entity.type
_entity.pdbx_description
1 polymer ?
#
loop_
_entity_poly.entity_id
_entity_poly.type
_entity_poly.pdbx_seq_one_letter_code
_entity_poly.pdbx_strand_id
1 'polypeptide(L)'
;MAESDGKAVEESADSMMAVLAGLYGRWARWRKMVDDKGRSPDDPAFHSFESHREKCIVGSTRTAADQVEMYSKRLGVNHLLCWTALPGLPHEKVEKSIKLFAKDVVPSFR
;
A
#
# COMPACT_ATOMS: atom_id res chain seq x y z
N MET A 1 3.31 -7.27 -4.40
CA MET A 1 3.69 -8.51 -3.69
C MET A 1 5.00 -9.01 -4.22
N ALA A 2 5.89 -9.45 -3.33
CA ALA A 2 7.20 -10.00 -3.69
C ALA A 2 7.54 -11.22 -2.81
N GLU A 3 8.75 -11.74 -2.95
CA GLU A 3 9.24 -12.92 -2.20
C GLU A 3 9.40 -12.65 -0.70
N SER A 4 9.62 -11.39 -0.32
CA SER A 4 9.73 -10.95 1.07
C SER A 4 9.11 -9.57 1.25
N ASP A 5 8.84 -9.22 2.51
CA ASP A 5 8.30 -7.90 2.85
C ASP A 5 9.28 -6.79 2.49
N GLY A 6 10.57 -6.98 2.78
CA GLY A 6 11.63 -6.04 2.42
C GLY A 6 11.70 -5.82 0.91
N LYS A 7 11.63 -6.89 0.10
CA LYS A 7 11.66 -6.75 -1.36
C LYS A 7 10.42 -6.03 -1.89
N ALA A 8 9.25 -6.33 -1.34
CA ALA A 8 8.03 -5.65 -1.75
C ALA A 8 8.10 -4.13 -1.49
N VAL A 9 8.66 -3.73 -0.36
CA VAL A 9 8.88 -2.32 -0.02
C VAL A 9 9.92 -1.70 -0.95
N GLU A 10 11.09 -2.32 -1.11
CA GLU A 10 12.16 -1.87 -1.99
C GLU A 10 11.64 -1.59 -3.41
N GLU A 11 10.78 -2.46 -3.94
CA GLU A 11 10.28 -2.35 -5.30
C GLU A 11 9.15 -1.33 -5.50
N SER A 12 8.49 -0.88 -4.42
CA SER A 12 7.24 -0.12 -4.54
C SER A 12 7.13 1.14 -3.68
N ALA A 13 8.01 1.34 -2.70
CA ALA A 13 7.97 2.47 -1.79
C ALA A 13 7.97 3.81 -2.54
N ASP A 14 8.84 3.97 -3.54
CA ASP A 14 8.92 5.21 -4.33
C ASP A 14 7.62 5.50 -5.07
N SER A 15 7.01 4.50 -5.70
CA SER A 15 5.73 4.63 -6.39
C SER A 15 4.57 4.92 -5.43
N MET A 16 4.58 4.31 -4.24
CA MET A 16 3.61 4.61 -3.18
C MET A 16 3.77 6.04 -2.68
N MET A 17 4.99 6.52 -2.47
CA MET A 17 5.26 7.88 -2.01
C MET A 17 4.98 8.95 -3.06
N ALA A 18 5.19 8.63 -4.35
CA ALA A 18 4.75 9.48 -5.45
C ALA A 18 3.22 9.73 -5.41
N VAL A 19 2.43 8.78 -4.89
CA VAL A 19 1.00 8.92 -4.70
C VAL A 19 0.67 9.57 -3.35
N LEU A 20 1.18 9.04 -2.23
CA LEU A 20 0.78 9.43 -0.88
C LEU A 20 1.30 10.82 -0.49
N ALA A 21 2.62 11.05 -0.58
CA ALA A 21 3.18 12.37 -0.29
C ALA A 21 3.20 13.28 -1.53
N GLY A 22 3.40 12.70 -2.72
CA GLY A 22 3.41 13.46 -3.97
C GLY A 22 2.02 13.93 -4.39
N LEU A 23 1.20 13.04 -4.96
CA LEU A 23 -0.12 13.39 -5.49
C LEU A 23 -1.07 13.89 -4.40
N TYR A 24 -1.31 13.08 -3.36
CA TYR A 24 -2.25 13.41 -2.28
C TYR A 24 -1.70 14.44 -1.30
N GLY A 25 -0.39 14.46 -1.05
CA GLY A 25 0.20 15.49 -0.19
C GLY A 25 -0.01 16.91 -0.72
N ARG A 26 -0.09 17.11 -2.05
CA ARG A 26 -0.47 18.42 -2.63
C ARG A 26 -1.89 18.87 -2.26
N TRP A 27 -2.78 17.94 -1.93
CA TRP A 27 -4.15 18.23 -1.51
C TRP A 27 -4.20 18.71 -0.06
N ALA A 28 -3.10 18.64 0.68
CA ALA A 28 -2.99 19.15 2.05
C ALA A 28 -3.32 20.65 2.17
N ARG A 29 -3.14 21.40 1.07
CA ARG A 29 -3.53 22.83 0.98
C ARG A 29 -5.04 23.05 1.09
N TRP A 30 -5.84 22.03 0.80
CA TRP A 30 -7.30 22.10 0.70
C TRP A 30 -8.02 21.25 1.76
N ARG A 31 -7.32 20.26 2.33
CA ARG A 31 -7.83 19.38 3.39
C ARG A 31 -6.67 19.00 4.29
N LYS A 32 -6.90 18.88 5.61
CA LYS A 32 -5.91 18.33 6.52
C LYS A 32 -5.57 16.89 6.12
N MET A 33 -4.42 16.71 5.48
CA MET A 33 -3.83 15.41 5.17
C MET A 33 -2.76 15.11 6.20
N VAL A 34 -2.83 13.92 6.78
CA VAL A 34 -1.85 13.47 7.76
C VAL A 34 -1.37 12.05 7.45
N ASP A 35 -0.18 11.76 7.92
CA ASP A 35 0.38 10.42 7.91
C ASP A 35 -0.30 9.51 8.96
N ASP A 36 0.21 8.29 9.15
CA ASP A 36 -0.37 7.31 10.09
C ASP A 36 -0.28 7.76 11.56
N LYS A 37 0.61 8.72 11.87
CA LYS A 37 0.82 9.29 13.21
C LYS A 37 0.23 10.70 13.39
N GLY A 38 -0.50 11.21 12.40
CA GLY A 38 -1.10 12.54 12.49
C GLY A 38 -0.18 13.71 12.09
N ARG A 39 1.02 13.46 11.55
CA ARG A 39 1.97 14.49 11.11
C ARG A 39 1.53 15.11 9.79
N SER A 40 1.76 16.42 9.62
CA SER A 40 1.46 17.15 8.36
C SER A 40 2.62 17.02 7.35
N PRO A 41 2.41 17.40 6.08
CA PRO A 41 3.49 17.42 5.08
C PRO A 41 4.67 18.35 5.37
N ASP A 42 4.53 19.27 6.33
CA ASP A 42 5.63 20.15 6.76
C ASP A 42 6.66 19.39 7.61
N ASP A 43 6.27 18.27 8.21
CA ASP A 43 7.18 17.37 8.92
C ASP A 43 7.99 16.54 7.90
N PRO A 44 9.33 16.57 7.90
CA PRO A 44 10.15 15.77 6.99
C PRO A 44 9.84 14.28 7.03
N ALA A 45 9.45 13.75 8.19
CA ALA A 45 9.14 12.33 8.35
C ALA A 45 7.88 11.94 7.56
N PHE A 46 6.97 12.87 7.27
CA PHE A 46 5.81 12.63 6.40
C PHE A 46 6.26 12.08 5.03
N HIS A 47 7.40 12.50 4.51
CA HIS A 47 7.87 12.08 3.19
C HIS A 47 8.55 10.71 3.17
N SER A 48 8.51 9.98 4.29
CA SER A 48 8.97 8.59 4.37
C SER A 48 7.82 7.61 4.13
N PHE A 49 8.15 6.50 3.48
CA PHE A 49 7.23 5.38 3.29
C PHE A 49 6.77 4.77 4.61
N GLU A 50 7.65 4.65 5.61
CA GLU A 50 7.31 4.09 6.92
C GLU A 50 6.21 4.89 7.64
N SER A 51 6.06 6.17 7.34
CA SER A 51 5.02 7.01 7.91
C SER A 51 3.64 6.80 7.28
N HIS A 52 3.58 6.05 6.19
CA HIS A 52 2.40 5.82 5.35
C HIS A 52 2.11 4.32 5.15
N ARG A 53 2.86 3.44 5.81
CA ARG A 53 2.83 2.00 5.57
C ARG A 53 1.45 1.40 5.83
N GLU A 54 0.71 1.89 6.83
CA GLU A 54 -0.59 1.32 7.22
C GLU A 54 -1.68 1.57 6.18
N LYS A 55 -1.45 2.50 5.25
CA LYS A 55 -2.36 2.82 4.14
C LYS A 55 -2.20 1.87 2.95
N CYS A 56 -1.21 0.98 2.97
CA CYS A 56 -0.87 0.11 1.84
C CYS A 56 -0.97 -1.37 2.21
N ILE A 57 -1.41 -2.19 1.26
CA ILE A 57 -1.24 -3.65 1.33
C ILE A 57 0.06 -3.98 0.60
N VAL A 58 1.13 -4.20 1.35
CA VAL A 58 2.48 -4.35 0.80
C VAL A 58 3.31 -5.33 1.61
N GLY A 59 3.81 -6.36 0.93
CA GLY A 59 4.65 -7.37 1.53
C GLY A 59 4.78 -8.62 0.66
N SER A 60 5.19 -9.71 1.32
CA SER A 60 5.01 -11.07 0.85
C SER A 60 3.53 -11.43 0.70
N THR A 61 3.23 -12.51 -0.03
CA THR A 61 1.84 -13.01 -0.16
C THR A 61 1.24 -13.38 1.19
N ARG A 62 2.04 -13.92 2.12
CA ARG A 62 1.61 -14.22 3.48
C ARG A 62 1.20 -12.95 4.25
N THR A 63 2.07 -11.94 4.28
CA THR A 63 1.78 -10.67 4.97
C THR A 63 0.54 -9.99 4.39
N ALA A 64 0.39 -10.02 3.05
CA ALA A 64 -0.81 -9.48 2.40
C ALA A 64 -2.08 -10.28 2.72
N ALA A 65 -2.00 -11.62 2.78
CA ALA A 65 -3.11 -12.48 3.16
C ALA A 65 -3.56 -12.21 4.60
N ASP A 66 -2.63 -12.10 5.55
CA ASP A 66 -2.93 -11.77 6.94
C ASP A 66 -3.63 -10.40 7.05
N GLN A 67 -3.17 -9.40 6.28
CA GLN A 67 -3.76 -8.06 6.26
C GLN A 67 -5.17 -8.05 5.66
N VAL A 68 -5.38 -8.77 4.55
CA VAL A 68 -6.69 -8.88 3.88
C VAL A 68 -7.69 -9.66 4.72
N GLU A 69 -7.27 -10.76 5.34
CA GLU A 69 -8.09 -11.53 6.27
C GLU A 69 -8.49 -10.67 7.48
N MET A 70 -7.56 -9.87 8.01
CA MET A 70 -7.82 -8.93 9.08
C MET A 70 -8.90 -7.91 8.71
N TYR A 71 -8.84 -7.34 7.49
CA TYR A 71 -9.87 -6.42 7.00
C TYR A 71 -11.25 -7.08 6.92
N SER A 72 -11.33 -8.32 6.43
CA SER A 72 -12.60 -9.05 6.41
C SER A 72 -13.11 -9.34 7.83
N LYS A 73 -12.30 -10.03 8.64
CA LYS A 73 -12.76 -10.58 9.93
C LYS A 73 -12.94 -9.53 11.02
N ARG A 74 -12.10 -8.49 11.06
CA ARG A 74 -12.15 -7.50 12.14
C ARG A 74 -12.93 -6.25 11.76
N LEU A 75 -12.90 -5.86 10.49
CA LEU A 75 -13.53 -4.62 10.02
C LEU A 75 -14.82 -4.87 9.22
N GLY A 76 -15.14 -6.13 8.90
CA GLY A 76 -16.34 -6.49 8.14
C GLY A 76 -16.26 -6.06 6.66
N VAL A 77 -15.05 -5.84 6.14
CA VAL A 77 -14.86 -5.43 4.73
C VAL A 77 -15.20 -6.61 3.83
N ASN A 78 -16.16 -6.42 2.92
CA ASN A 78 -16.62 -7.43 1.97
C ASN A 78 -16.26 -7.13 0.51
N HIS A 79 -15.71 -5.94 0.24
CA HIS A 79 -15.22 -5.54 -1.07
C HIS A 79 -13.86 -4.84 -0.94
N LEU A 80 -12.88 -5.28 -1.74
CA LEU A 80 -11.56 -4.65 -1.83
C LEU A 80 -11.32 -4.16 -3.26
N LEU A 81 -11.11 -2.86 -3.40
CA LEU A 81 -10.64 -2.25 -4.65
C LEU A 81 -9.16 -1.92 -4.48
N CYS A 82 -8.31 -2.63 -5.23
CA CYS A 82 -6.86 -2.48 -5.13
C CYS A 82 -6.31 -1.67 -6.32
N TRP A 83 -5.67 -0.54 -6.05
CA TRP A 83 -4.88 0.16 -7.05
C TRP A 83 -3.48 -0.45 -7.13
N THR A 84 -3.28 -1.36 -8.09
CA THR A 84 -2.06 -2.17 -8.21
C THR A 84 -1.00 -1.59 -9.15
N ALA A 85 -1.41 -0.79 -10.13
CA ALA A 85 -0.52 -0.14 -11.11
C ALA A 85 -0.23 1.31 -10.68
N LEU A 86 0.72 1.47 -9.76
CA LEU A 86 1.15 2.79 -9.29
C LEU A 86 2.14 3.47 -10.27
N PRO A 87 2.23 4.81 -10.27
CA PRO A 87 3.16 5.52 -11.14
C PRO A 87 4.61 5.06 -10.98
N GLY A 88 5.27 4.80 -12.11
CA GLY A 88 6.68 4.38 -12.13
C GLY A 88 6.93 2.90 -11.82
N LEU A 89 5.92 2.10 -11.46
CA LEU A 89 6.09 0.65 -11.32
C LEU A 89 6.24 0.00 -12.70
N PRO A 90 7.29 -0.82 -12.92
CA PRO A 90 7.43 -1.61 -14.14
C PRO A 90 6.24 -2.56 -14.34
N HIS A 91 5.78 -2.67 -15.59
CA HIS A 91 4.59 -3.44 -15.95
C HIS A 91 4.68 -4.90 -15.50
N GLU A 92 5.82 -5.55 -15.71
CA GLU A 92 6.07 -6.94 -15.34
C GLU A 92 5.97 -7.18 -13.83
N LYS A 93 6.36 -6.19 -13.01
CA LYS A 93 6.20 -6.26 -11.54
C LYS A 93 4.74 -6.12 -11.14
N VAL A 94 4.00 -5.23 -11.80
CA VAL A 94 2.55 -5.09 -11.60
C VAL A 94 1.83 -6.39 -11.94
N GLU A 95 2.08 -6.97 -13.12
CA GLU A 95 1.48 -8.23 -13.54
C GLU A 95 1.81 -9.38 -12.58
N LYS A 96 3.10 -9.53 -12.21
CA LYS A 96 3.54 -10.54 -11.24
C LYS A 96 2.79 -10.37 -9.91
N SER A 97 2.69 -9.14 -9.42
CA SER A 97 1.98 -8.82 -8.17
C SER A 97 0.49 -9.16 -8.25
N ILE A 98 -0.19 -8.86 -9.36
CA ILE A 98 -1.61 -9.19 -9.56
C ILE A 98 -1.81 -10.70 -9.57
N LYS A 99 -0.96 -11.45 -10.29
CA LYS A 99 -1.03 -12.92 -10.35
C LYS A 99 -0.85 -13.55 -8.97
N LEU A 100 0.14 -13.08 -8.20
CA LEU A 100 0.37 -13.54 -6.83
C LEU A 100 -0.79 -13.17 -5.89
N PHE A 101 -1.33 -11.95 -6.00
CA PHE A 101 -2.46 -11.52 -5.20
C PHE A 101 -3.69 -12.39 -5.46
N ALA A 102 -4.04 -12.60 -6.73
CA ALA A 102 -5.18 -13.42 -7.10
C ALA A 102 -5.05 -14.89 -6.65
N LYS A 103 -3.84 -15.46 -6.79
CA LYS A 103 -3.58 -16.87 -6.47
C LYS A 103 -3.48 -17.12 -4.96
N ASP A 104 -2.70 -16.29 -4.26
CA ASP A 104 -2.22 -16.62 -2.91
C ASP A 104 -2.84 -15.73 -1.81
N VAL A 105 -3.49 -14.61 -2.14
CA VAL A 105 -4.04 -13.64 -1.17
C VAL A 105 -5.56 -13.63 -1.16
N VAL A 106 -6.20 -13.52 -2.33
CA VAL A 106 -7.67 -13.48 -2.46
C VAL A 106 -8.38 -14.65 -1.77
N PRO A 107 -7.87 -15.90 -1.76
CA PRO A 107 -8.54 -17.01 -1.07
C PRO A 107 -8.73 -16.82 0.45
N SER A 108 -7.94 -15.93 1.08
CA SER A 108 -8.03 -15.57 2.51
C SER A 108 -9.07 -14.49 2.78
N PHE A 109 -9.56 -13.80 1.74
CA PHE A 109 -10.64 -12.82 1.85
C PHE A 109 -11.99 -13.54 1.87
N ARG A 110 -12.53 -13.80 3.07
CA ARG A 110 -13.78 -14.53 3.31
C ARG A 110 -14.60 -13.89 4.41
#